data_AF-A0A9P9D4F4-F1
#
_entry.id   AF-A0A9P9D4F4-F1
#
_cell.length_a   1.000
_cell.length_b   1.000
_cell.length_c   1.000
_cell.angle_alpha   90.00
_cell.angle_beta   90.00
_cell.angle_gamma   90.00
#
_symmetry.space_group_name_H-M   'P 1'
#
loop_
_entity.id
_entity.type
_entity.pdbx_description
1 polymer ?
#
loop_
_entity_poly.entity_id
_entity_poly.type
_entity_poly.pdbx_seq_one_letter_code
_entity_poly.pdbx_strand_id
1 'polypeptide(L)'
;MGDFDNKPNFCVDSHSPRRLTFIGGGHLAQALVHGIYAQSPWASSCKVSITARRSEHVKELQVRFPHAFVTCNNIDSAIWVPAQGDRDGSHTLIICTRPADVPAVAQEISPILNDMDENVRPTVMTMCPGIVIKQLEDWLPMGTAIVRSMPNTPVGCCQGATALVPNKHALPRINGVQKMLCDVSPRVCVLEEEKHLDVVAAIAGSAPAYFYYMIEALVLAGEAHGLSNDAAQSLVTQSCLGAGMLARDSNRPTATLRQEVCVPGGSTEKAIGCLKTSEFHKLIGYAVDTSVKANRAMRNVNSDGSRLNSEQNQ
;
A
#
# COMPACT_ATOMS: atom_id res chain seq x y z
N MET A 1 26.84 11.28 -12.82
CA MET A 1 26.65 10.02 -13.56
C MET A 1 26.48 8.92 -12.54
N GLY A 2 25.24 8.59 -12.22
CA GLY A 2 24.87 7.39 -11.48
C GLY A 2 23.77 6.75 -12.31
N ASP A 3 24.05 5.57 -12.85
CA ASP A 3 23.17 4.85 -13.77
C ASP A 3 21.84 4.53 -13.10
N PHE A 4 20.77 5.21 -13.53
CA PHE A 4 19.40 4.75 -13.38
C PHE A 4 18.88 4.04 -14.65
N ASP A 5 19.74 3.83 -15.65
CA ASP A 5 19.44 3.00 -16.82
C ASP A 5 20.12 1.65 -16.68
N ASN A 6 19.48 0.77 -15.90
CA ASN A 6 19.64 -0.66 -16.05
C ASN A 6 18.26 -1.28 -15.85
N LYS A 7 17.45 -1.30 -16.92
CA LYS A 7 16.38 -2.30 -17.02
C LYS A 7 17.07 -3.65 -17.23
N PRO A 8 17.05 -4.57 -16.26
CA PRO A 8 17.70 -5.86 -16.45
C PRO A 8 16.92 -6.68 -17.46
N ASN A 9 17.65 -7.43 -18.28
CA ASN A 9 17.14 -8.48 -19.14
C ASN A 9 16.10 -9.36 -18.41
N PHE A 10 14.96 -9.60 -19.06
CA PHE A 10 13.85 -10.42 -18.55
C PHE A 10 14.22 -11.91 -18.50
N CYS A 11 14.93 -12.31 -17.45
CA CYS A 11 14.76 -13.64 -16.88
C CYS A 11 13.75 -13.52 -15.74
N VAL A 12 12.81 -14.46 -15.63
CA VAL A 12 11.97 -14.62 -14.44
C VAL A 12 12.91 -14.80 -13.25
N ASP A 13 13.14 -13.72 -12.51
CA ASP A 13 14.03 -13.76 -11.36
C ASP A 13 13.54 -14.84 -10.41
N SER A 14 14.47 -15.59 -9.81
CA SER A 14 14.19 -16.69 -8.89
C SER A 14 13.38 -16.30 -7.65
N HIS A 15 13.05 -15.02 -7.49
CA HIS A 15 12.37 -14.41 -6.35
C HIS A 15 10.98 -13.83 -6.68
N SER A 16 10.50 -13.92 -7.93
CA SER A 16 9.13 -13.52 -8.27
C SER A 16 8.11 -14.54 -7.76
N PRO A 17 6.92 -14.11 -7.27
CA PRO A 17 5.91 -15.03 -6.81
C PRO A 17 5.38 -15.87 -7.97
N ARG A 18 5.14 -17.17 -7.73
CA ARG A 18 4.42 -18.07 -8.63
C ARG A 18 2.93 -18.09 -8.32
N ARG A 19 2.56 -17.75 -7.08
CA ARG A 19 1.19 -17.65 -6.62
C ARG A 19 1.00 -16.36 -5.85
N LEU A 20 -0.09 -15.66 -6.16
CA LEU A 20 -0.52 -14.46 -5.46
C LEU A 20 -2.00 -14.59 -5.14
N THR A 21 -2.34 -14.62 -3.86
CA THR A 21 -3.73 -14.75 -3.42
C THR A 21 -4.14 -13.49 -2.69
N PHE A 22 -5.26 -12.89 -3.07
CA PHE A 22 -5.88 -11.79 -2.36
C PHE A 22 -7.13 -12.31 -1.65
N ILE A 23 -7.11 -12.35 -0.33
CA ILE A 23 -8.34 -12.55 0.45
C ILE A 23 -8.99 -11.19 0.66
N GLY A 24 -10.09 -10.96 -0.06
CA GLY A 24 -10.78 -9.67 -0.13
C GLY A 24 -10.44 -8.87 -1.40
N GLY A 25 -11.31 -8.95 -2.40
CA GLY A 25 -11.20 -8.21 -3.67
C GLY A 25 -11.74 -6.77 -3.62
N GLY A 26 -11.44 -6.01 -2.56
CA GLY A 26 -11.81 -4.59 -2.45
C GLY A 26 -10.99 -3.68 -3.38
N HIS A 27 -11.24 -2.37 -3.37
CA HIS A 27 -10.57 -1.42 -4.27
C HIS A 27 -9.04 -1.50 -4.26
N LEU A 28 -8.42 -1.64 -3.08
CA LEU A 28 -6.97 -1.74 -2.96
C LEU A 28 -6.41 -3.03 -3.61
N ALA A 29 -7.06 -4.17 -3.37
CA ALA A 29 -6.68 -5.43 -4.01
C ALA A 29 -6.83 -5.32 -5.54
N GLN A 30 -7.93 -4.75 -6.02
CA GLN A 30 -8.14 -4.53 -7.45
C GLN A 30 -7.09 -3.59 -8.07
N ALA A 31 -6.69 -2.54 -7.35
CA ALA A 31 -5.66 -1.61 -7.79
C ALA A 31 -4.29 -2.31 -7.93
N LEU A 32 -3.92 -3.14 -6.95
CA LEU A 32 -2.70 -3.94 -6.98
C LEU A 32 -2.72 -4.97 -8.12
N VAL A 33 -3.80 -5.75 -8.25
CA VAL A 33 -3.93 -6.75 -9.31
C VAL A 33 -3.86 -6.08 -10.68
N HIS A 34 -4.54 -4.95 -10.87
CA HIS A 34 -4.49 -4.20 -12.11
C HIS A 34 -3.08 -3.71 -12.43
N GLY A 35 -2.39 -3.10 -11.46
CA GLY A 35 -1.03 -2.61 -11.64
C GLY A 35 -0.04 -3.75 -11.93
N ILE A 36 -0.16 -4.88 -11.22
CA ILE A 36 0.67 -6.07 -11.44
C ILE A 36 0.49 -6.59 -12.86
N TYR A 37 -0.76 -6.79 -13.32
CA TYR A 37 -0.97 -7.23 -14.70
C TYR A 37 -0.47 -6.24 -15.75
N ALA A 38 -0.51 -4.94 -15.45
CA ALA A 38 -0.09 -3.89 -16.38
C ALA A 38 1.44 -3.71 -16.45
N GLN A 39 2.16 -3.88 -15.33
CA GLN A 39 3.58 -3.51 -15.22
C GLN A 39 4.51 -4.68 -14.95
N SER A 40 4.03 -5.76 -14.34
CA SER A 40 4.89 -6.85 -13.88
C SER A 40 5.13 -7.91 -14.96
N PRO A 41 6.37 -8.10 -15.45
CA PRO A 41 6.69 -9.11 -16.46
C PRO A 41 6.41 -10.54 -15.99
N TRP A 42 6.55 -10.77 -14.68
CA TRP A 42 6.34 -12.07 -14.04
C TRP A 42 4.85 -12.44 -13.88
N ALA A 43 3.92 -11.49 -14.07
CA ALA A 43 2.50 -11.72 -13.85
C ALA A 43 1.92 -12.83 -14.75
N SER A 44 2.45 -12.99 -15.97
CA SER A 44 2.05 -14.04 -16.92
C SER A 44 2.35 -15.45 -16.42
N SER A 45 3.35 -15.61 -15.54
CA SER A 45 3.77 -16.88 -14.95
C SER A 45 3.29 -17.04 -13.50
N CYS A 46 2.51 -16.08 -13.00
CA CYS A 46 1.98 -16.08 -11.65
C CYS A 46 0.49 -16.42 -11.65
N LYS A 47 0.10 -17.44 -10.90
CA LYS A 47 -1.31 -17.74 -10.64
C LYS A 47 -1.86 -16.74 -9.63
N VAL A 48 -2.71 -15.83 -10.10
CA VAL A 48 -3.42 -14.87 -9.25
C VAL A 48 -4.76 -15.45 -8.83
N SER A 49 -5.06 -15.40 -7.53
CA SER A 49 -6.36 -15.78 -6.96
C SER A 49 -6.96 -14.62 -6.17
N ILE A 50 -8.26 -14.41 -6.25
CA ILE A 50 -8.97 -13.32 -5.55
C ILE A 50 -10.22 -13.88 -4.91
N THR A 51 -10.46 -13.57 -3.64
CA THR A 51 -11.69 -13.96 -2.94
C THR A 51 -12.56 -12.74 -2.62
N ALA A 52 -13.87 -12.92 -2.68
CA ALA A 52 -14.82 -11.90 -2.25
C ALA A 52 -16.10 -12.52 -1.69
N ARG A 53 -16.71 -11.90 -0.67
CA ARG A 53 -17.85 -12.48 0.05
C ARG A 53 -19.14 -12.58 -0.78
N ARG A 54 -19.40 -11.60 -1.66
CA ARG A 54 -20.66 -11.50 -2.42
C ARG A 54 -20.47 -12.09 -3.81
N SER A 55 -21.42 -12.92 -4.25
CA SER A 55 -21.36 -13.58 -5.56
C SER A 55 -21.44 -12.59 -6.72
N GLU A 56 -22.16 -11.48 -6.57
CA GLU A 56 -22.21 -10.40 -7.57
C GLU A 56 -20.82 -9.77 -7.77
N HIS A 57 -20.14 -9.49 -6.66
CA HIS A 57 -18.79 -8.93 -6.67
C HIS A 57 -17.77 -9.90 -7.27
N VAL A 58 -17.92 -11.21 -7.04
CA VAL A 58 -17.11 -12.24 -7.70
C VAL A 58 -17.28 -12.17 -9.22
N LYS A 59 -18.52 -12.06 -9.72
CA LYS A 59 -18.77 -11.93 -11.16
C LYS A 59 -18.14 -10.67 -11.75
N GLU A 60 -18.25 -9.54 -11.05
CA GLU A 60 -17.58 -8.28 -11.46
C GLU A 60 -16.06 -8.45 -11.54
N LEU A 61 -15.45 -9.09 -10.54
CA LEU A 61 -14.02 -9.37 -10.51
C LEU A 61 -13.59 -10.34 -11.62
N GLN A 62 -14.39 -11.35 -11.94
CA GLN A 62 -14.12 -12.29 -13.04
C GLN A 62 -14.11 -11.58 -14.40
N VAL A 63 -15.05 -10.67 -14.62
CA VAL A 63 -15.08 -9.83 -15.83
C VAL A 63 -13.86 -8.91 -15.88
N ARG A 64 -13.51 -8.29 -14.75
CA ARG A 64 -12.39 -7.34 -14.66
C ARG A 64 -11.02 -8.01 -14.78
N PHE A 65 -10.87 -9.23 -14.26
CA PHE A 65 -9.61 -9.98 -14.21
C PHE A 65 -9.81 -11.40 -14.74
N PRO A 66 -10.01 -11.57 -16.06
CA PRO A 66 -10.33 -12.88 -16.66
C PRO A 66 -9.22 -13.92 -16.52
N HIS A 67 -7.99 -13.49 -16.23
CA HIS A 67 -6.84 -14.37 -15.99
C HIS A 67 -6.65 -14.76 -14.52
N ALA A 68 -7.42 -14.17 -13.59
CA ALA A 68 -7.37 -14.51 -12.19
C ALA A 68 -8.40 -15.60 -11.86
N PHE A 69 -8.06 -16.48 -10.93
CA PHE A 69 -9.04 -17.36 -10.31
C PHE A 69 -9.83 -16.56 -9.27
N VAL A 70 -11.16 -16.47 -9.39
CA VAL A 70 -11.99 -15.69 -8.47
C VAL A 70 -13.09 -16.55 -7.87
N THR A 71 -13.21 -16.55 -6.55
CA THR A 71 -14.14 -17.40 -5.79
C THR A 71 -14.73 -16.66 -4.59
N CYS A 72 -15.84 -17.16 -4.05
CA CYS A 72 -16.40 -16.68 -2.77
C CYS A 72 -15.87 -17.42 -1.55
N ASN A 73 -15.05 -18.45 -1.77
CA ASN A 73 -14.59 -19.36 -0.72
C ASN A 73 -13.09 -19.16 -0.45
N ASN A 74 -12.72 -18.73 0.76
CA ASN A 74 -11.32 -18.57 1.14
C ASN A 74 -10.57 -19.90 1.20
N ILE A 75 -11.27 -21.01 1.49
CA ILE A 75 -10.69 -22.35 1.60
C ILE A 75 -10.80 -23.18 0.32
N ASP A 76 -11.07 -22.54 -0.83
CA ASP A 76 -11.14 -23.21 -2.13
C ASP A 76 -9.81 -23.90 -2.47
N SER A 77 -9.82 -25.22 -2.72
CA SER A 77 -8.62 -26.00 -2.94
C SER A 77 -7.79 -25.49 -4.13
N ALA A 78 -8.43 -24.87 -5.12
CA ALA A 78 -7.74 -24.26 -6.25
C ALA A 78 -6.79 -23.11 -5.82
N ILE A 79 -6.98 -22.49 -4.65
CA ILE A 79 -6.08 -21.48 -4.10
C ILE A 79 -4.82 -22.14 -3.51
N TRP A 80 -5.01 -23.25 -2.80
CA TRP A 80 -4.04 -23.77 -1.85
C TRP A 80 -3.10 -24.84 -2.41
N VAL A 81 -3.53 -25.59 -3.44
CA VAL A 81 -2.71 -26.62 -4.08
C VAL A 81 -1.41 -26.00 -4.64
N PRO A 82 -0.22 -26.44 -4.15
CA PRO A 82 1.05 -25.99 -4.68
C PRO A 82 1.20 -26.32 -6.17
N ALA A 83 1.77 -25.39 -6.94
CA ALA A 83 2.12 -25.65 -8.33
C ALA A 83 3.44 -26.44 -8.41
N GLN A 84 3.66 -27.16 -9.52
CA GLN A 84 4.97 -27.76 -9.76
C GLN A 84 6.07 -26.69 -9.80
N GLY A 85 7.13 -26.90 -9.01
CA GLY A 85 8.23 -25.95 -8.86
C GLY A 85 7.98 -24.85 -7.83
N ASP A 86 6.90 -24.92 -7.06
CA ASP A 86 6.75 -24.10 -5.86
C ASP A 86 7.84 -24.44 -4.84
N ARG A 87 8.39 -23.39 -4.25
CA ARG A 87 9.44 -23.40 -3.23
C ARG A 87 9.21 -22.27 -2.23
N ASP A 88 10.12 -22.13 -1.28
CA ASP A 88 10.03 -21.10 -0.25
C ASP A 88 9.85 -19.71 -0.87
N GLY A 89 8.87 -18.95 -0.37
CA GLY A 89 8.52 -17.63 -0.89
C GLY A 89 7.78 -17.59 -2.24
N SER A 90 7.40 -18.73 -2.83
CA SER A 90 6.70 -18.77 -4.13
C SER A 90 5.24 -18.31 -4.04
N HIS A 91 4.63 -18.34 -2.85
CA HIS A 91 3.25 -17.94 -2.63
C HIS A 91 3.20 -16.75 -1.67
N THR A 92 2.61 -15.64 -2.12
CA THR A 92 2.20 -14.55 -1.23
C THR A 92 0.68 -14.55 -1.09
N LEU A 93 0.20 -14.58 0.15
CA LEU A 93 -1.20 -14.44 0.51
C LEU A 93 -1.40 -13.05 1.11
N ILE A 94 -2.25 -12.23 0.51
CA ILE A 94 -2.54 -10.87 0.95
C ILE A 94 -3.96 -10.82 1.54
N ILE A 95 -4.07 -10.57 2.84
CA ILE A 95 -5.33 -10.29 3.52
C ILE A 95 -5.64 -8.80 3.35
N CYS A 96 -6.65 -8.51 2.51
CA CYS A 96 -7.12 -7.18 2.12
C CYS A 96 -8.61 -6.97 2.47
N THR A 97 -9.07 -7.58 3.56
CA THR A 97 -10.44 -7.42 4.07
C THR A 97 -10.57 -6.19 4.96
N ARG A 98 -11.77 -5.96 5.53
CA ARG A 98 -11.92 -4.95 6.58
C ARG A 98 -11.18 -5.45 7.83
N PRO A 99 -10.56 -4.57 8.64
CA PRO A 99 -9.84 -4.98 9.84
C PRO A 99 -10.64 -5.92 10.76
N ALA A 100 -11.92 -5.63 10.97
CA ALA A 100 -12.80 -6.46 11.80
C ALA A 100 -13.03 -7.90 11.27
N ASP A 101 -12.80 -8.14 9.97
CA ASP A 101 -12.98 -9.47 9.36
C ASP A 101 -11.67 -10.31 9.41
N VAL A 102 -10.51 -9.69 9.72
CA VAL A 102 -9.21 -10.37 9.69
C VAL A 102 -9.09 -11.54 10.67
N PRO A 103 -9.55 -11.45 11.94
CA PRO A 103 -9.47 -12.59 12.86
C PRO A 103 -10.20 -13.83 12.32
N ALA A 104 -11.43 -13.64 11.82
CA ALA A 104 -12.23 -14.73 11.25
C ALA A 104 -11.57 -15.33 10.01
N VAL A 105 -11.04 -14.49 9.11
CA VAL A 105 -10.27 -14.95 7.93
C VAL A 105 -9.04 -15.74 8.34
N ALA A 106 -8.27 -15.26 9.31
CA ALA A 106 -7.06 -15.94 9.78
C ALA A 106 -7.39 -17.30 10.39
N GLN A 107 -8.44 -17.38 11.22
CA GLN A 107 -8.92 -18.65 11.80
C GLN A 107 -9.42 -19.62 10.72
N GLU A 108 -10.12 -19.13 9.70
CA GLU A 108 -10.65 -19.95 8.59
C GLU A 108 -9.51 -20.62 7.79
N ILE A 109 -8.43 -19.89 7.49
CA ILE A 109 -7.31 -20.42 6.70
C ILE A 109 -6.25 -21.16 7.54
N SER A 110 -6.24 -20.97 8.87
CA SER A 110 -5.21 -21.48 9.77
C SER A 110 -5.02 -23.01 9.68
N PRO A 111 -6.08 -23.85 9.65
CA PRO A 111 -5.92 -25.30 9.49
C PRO A 111 -5.19 -25.69 8.20
N ILE A 112 -5.51 -25.01 7.09
CA ILE A 112 -4.85 -25.27 5.80
C ILE A 112 -3.37 -24.93 5.89
N LEU A 113 -3.04 -23.77 6.45
CA LEU A 113 -1.64 -23.36 6.60
C LEU A 113 -0.86 -24.28 7.55
N ASN A 114 -1.52 -24.82 8.58
CA ASN A 114 -0.92 -25.74 9.53
C ASN A 114 -0.52 -27.06 8.88
N ASP A 115 -1.36 -27.57 7.97
CA ASP A 115 -1.15 -28.83 7.26
C ASP A 115 -0.16 -28.70 6.08
N MET A 116 0.18 -27.46 5.67
CA MET A 116 1.18 -27.20 4.64
C MET A 116 2.61 -27.36 5.16
N ASP A 117 3.45 -27.98 4.32
CA ASP A 117 4.91 -27.96 4.47
C ASP A 117 5.43 -26.51 4.50
N GLU A 118 6.33 -26.22 5.43
CA GLU A 118 6.87 -24.89 5.68
C GLU A 118 7.51 -24.26 4.43
N ASN A 119 8.10 -25.08 3.55
CA ASN A 119 8.77 -24.64 2.32
C ASN A 119 7.79 -24.19 1.23
N VAL A 120 6.50 -24.52 1.33
CA VAL A 120 5.48 -24.09 0.35
C VAL A 120 4.37 -23.26 0.99
N ARG A 121 4.42 -23.07 2.31
CA ARG A 121 3.51 -22.21 3.07
C ARG A 121 3.67 -20.75 2.64
N PRO A 122 2.58 -20.03 2.34
CA PRO A 122 2.65 -18.66 1.87
C PRO A 122 3.29 -17.71 2.88
N THR A 123 3.89 -16.64 2.36
CA THR A 123 4.08 -15.42 3.14
C THR A 123 2.73 -14.73 3.27
N VAL A 124 2.23 -14.59 4.51
CA VAL A 124 0.98 -13.90 4.80
C VAL A 124 1.25 -12.42 4.98
N MET A 125 0.76 -11.62 4.05
CA MET A 125 0.81 -10.17 4.10
C MET A 125 -0.55 -9.59 4.48
N THR A 126 -0.60 -8.55 5.31
CA THR A 126 -1.83 -7.76 5.53
C THR A 126 -1.61 -6.29 5.22
N MET A 127 -2.65 -5.64 4.70
CA MET A 127 -2.71 -4.19 4.48
C MET A 127 -3.74 -3.52 5.41
N CYS A 128 -4.32 -4.28 6.34
CA CYS A 128 -5.41 -3.81 7.18
C CYS A 128 -4.87 -2.87 8.27
N PRO A 129 -5.39 -1.63 8.39
CA PRO A 129 -5.05 -0.76 9.51
C PRO A 129 -5.53 -1.37 10.83
N GLY A 130 -4.82 -1.10 11.92
CA GLY A 130 -5.17 -1.59 13.26
C GLY A 130 -4.79 -3.04 13.57
N ILE A 131 -4.51 -3.89 12.57
CA ILE A 131 -4.06 -5.27 12.81
C ILE A 131 -2.55 -5.29 13.02
N VAL A 132 -2.06 -5.84 14.13
CA VAL A 132 -0.62 -5.95 14.43
C VAL A 132 -0.08 -7.37 14.17
N ILE A 133 1.24 -7.49 13.98
CA ILE A 133 1.94 -8.76 13.71
C ILE A 133 1.61 -9.77 14.82
N LYS A 134 1.69 -9.34 16.08
CA LYS A 134 1.42 -10.22 17.23
C LYS A 134 0.04 -10.88 17.14
N GLN A 135 -1.00 -10.13 16.74
CA GLN A 135 -2.34 -10.68 16.58
C GLN A 135 -2.39 -11.74 15.47
N LEU A 136 -1.71 -11.50 14.35
CA LEU A 136 -1.62 -12.49 13.28
C LEU A 136 -0.84 -13.73 13.73
N GLU A 137 0.22 -13.57 14.53
CA GLU A 137 0.96 -14.69 15.13
C GLU A 137 0.08 -15.49 16.10
N ASP A 138 -0.86 -14.85 16.79
CA ASP A 138 -1.83 -15.52 17.67
C ASP A 138 -2.93 -16.27 16.88
N TRP A 139 -3.30 -15.79 15.69
CA TRP A 139 -4.40 -16.36 14.89
C TRP A 139 -3.95 -17.39 13.85
N LEU A 140 -2.69 -17.33 13.42
CA LEU A 140 -2.10 -18.20 12.39
C LEU A 140 -1.17 -19.23 13.02
N PRO A 141 -0.85 -20.32 12.30
CA PRO A 141 0.04 -21.35 12.82
C PRO A 141 1.42 -20.80 13.21
N MET A 142 2.02 -21.39 14.24
CA MET A 142 3.38 -21.04 14.66
C MET A 142 4.36 -21.17 13.47
N GLY A 143 5.29 -20.24 13.35
CA GLY A 143 6.26 -20.23 12.25
C GLY A 143 5.77 -19.53 10.98
N THR A 144 4.53 -19.03 10.94
CA THR A 144 4.03 -18.33 9.74
C THR A 144 4.84 -17.06 9.45
N ALA A 145 5.33 -16.95 8.21
CA ALA A 145 5.96 -15.74 7.69
C ALA A 145 4.91 -14.65 7.51
N ILE A 146 4.97 -13.61 8.35
CA ILE A 146 4.00 -12.51 8.36
C ILE A 146 4.68 -11.21 7.93
N VAL A 147 4.04 -10.47 7.03
CA VAL A 147 4.44 -9.12 6.65
C VAL A 147 3.26 -8.17 6.84
N ARG A 148 3.44 -7.11 7.61
CA ARG A 148 2.52 -5.97 7.53
C ARG A 148 2.97 -5.04 6.43
N SER A 149 2.01 -4.55 5.67
CA SER A 149 2.22 -3.63 4.57
C SER A 149 1.32 -2.41 4.72
N MET A 150 1.83 -1.24 4.35
CA MET A 150 1.08 0.00 4.31
C MET A 150 1.31 0.67 2.94
N PRO A 151 0.60 0.23 1.89
CA PRO A 151 0.57 0.92 0.61
C PRO A 151 -0.31 2.16 0.68
N ASN A 152 -0.32 2.95 -0.39
CA ASN A 152 -1.28 4.04 -0.60
C ASN A 152 -2.03 3.90 -1.93
N THR A 153 -3.10 4.66 -2.12
CA THR A 153 -3.97 4.53 -3.31
C THR A 153 -3.30 4.74 -4.67
N PRO A 154 -2.21 5.53 -4.82
CA PRO A 154 -1.42 5.60 -6.06
C PRO A 154 -0.85 4.28 -6.60
N VAL A 155 -0.93 3.16 -5.85
CA VAL A 155 -0.65 1.83 -6.44
C VAL A 155 -1.53 1.53 -7.66
N GLY A 156 -2.74 2.10 -7.73
CA GLY A 156 -3.65 1.92 -8.87
C GLY A 156 -3.16 2.52 -10.19
N CYS A 157 -2.23 3.49 -10.13
CA CYS A 157 -1.53 4.03 -11.29
C CYS A 157 -0.04 3.69 -11.28
N CYS A 158 0.35 2.66 -10.52
CA CYS A 158 1.72 2.17 -10.41
C CYS A 158 2.71 3.23 -9.91
N GLN A 159 2.24 4.17 -9.09
CA GLN A 159 3.03 5.21 -8.44
C GLN A 159 2.89 5.14 -6.92
N GLY A 160 2.70 3.93 -6.40
CA GLY A 160 2.54 3.69 -4.97
C GLY A 160 3.79 3.97 -4.15
N ALA A 161 3.56 4.25 -2.87
CA ALA A 161 4.57 4.17 -1.82
C ALA A 161 4.10 3.15 -0.79
N THR A 162 4.96 2.17 -0.48
CA THR A 162 4.61 1.06 0.42
C THR A 162 5.70 0.89 1.48
N ALA A 163 5.29 0.81 2.75
CA ALA A 163 6.18 0.36 3.82
C ALA A 163 5.84 -1.06 4.24
N LEU A 164 6.86 -1.84 4.59
CA LEU A 164 6.76 -3.22 5.04
C LEU A 164 7.39 -3.40 6.42
N VAL A 165 6.80 -4.26 7.24
CA VAL A 165 7.40 -4.76 8.48
C VAL A 165 7.22 -6.27 8.52
N PRO A 166 8.30 -7.06 8.40
CA PRO A 166 8.25 -8.51 8.55
C PRO A 166 8.30 -8.93 10.02
N ASN A 167 7.71 -10.08 10.33
CA ASN A 167 8.09 -10.83 11.54
C ASN A 167 9.39 -11.61 11.29
N LYS A 168 9.91 -12.27 12.34
CA LYS A 168 11.16 -13.03 12.26
C LYS A 168 11.16 -14.12 11.17
N HIS A 169 10.00 -14.72 10.89
CA HIS A 169 9.85 -15.79 9.91
C HIS A 169 9.77 -15.27 8.46
N ALA A 170 9.36 -14.01 8.27
CA ALA A 170 9.32 -13.38 6.95
C ALA A 170 10.63 -12.70 6.54
N LEU A 171 11.59 -12.51 7.46
CA LEU A 171 12.88 -11.87 7.14
C LEU A 171 13.62 -12.51 5.95
N PRO A 172 13.71 -13.86 5.82
CA PRO A 172 14.37 -14.47 4.65
C PRO A 172 13.63 -14.20 3.32
N ARG A 173 12.33 -13.90 3.37
CA ARG A 173 11.45 -13.74 2.21
C ARG A 173 11.21 -12.26 1.84
N ILE A 174 11.64 -11.31 2.66
CA ILE A 174 11.25 -9.90 2.55
C ILE A 174 11.70 -9.25 1.24
N ASN A 175 12.88 -9.58 0.73
CA ASN A 175 13.39 -9.05 -0.53
C ASN A 175 12.50 -9.45 -1.72
N GLY A 176 11.97 -10.69 -1.70
CA GLY A 176 11.01 -11.15 -2.71
C GLY A 176 9.69 -10.40 -2.63
N VAL A 177 9.20 -10.13 -1.41
CA VAL A 177 8.00 -9.32 -1.18
C VAL A 177 8.19 -7.89 -1.67
N GLN A 178 9.33 -7.26 -1.38
CA GLN A 178 9.65 -5.93 -1.90
C GLN A 178 9.65 -5.93 -3.42
N LYS A 179 10.36 -6.87 -4.04
CA LYS A 179 10.48 -6.95 -5.51
C LYS A 179 9.13 -7.14 -6.20
N MET A 180 8.27 -8.00 -5.67
CA MET A 180 6.89 -8.17 -6.14
C MET A 180 6.11 -6.85 -6.14
N LEU A 181 6.31 -6.00 -5.13
CA LEU A 181 5.57 -4.75 -4.98
C LEU A 181 6.19 -3.58 -5.76
N CYS A 182 7.47 -3.64 -6.14
CA CYS A 182 8.17 -2.54 -6.80
C CYS A 182 7.50 -2.08 -8.10
N ASP A 183 6.89 -2.99 -8.86
CA ASP A 183 6.27 -2.66 -10.16
C ASP A 183 5.02 -1.76 -9.99
N VAL A 184 4.34 -1.85 -8.85
CA VAL A 184 3.14 -1.04 -8.52
C VAL A 184 3.43 0.05 -7.49
N SER A 185 4.52 -0.10 -6.75
CA SER A 185 5.04 0.85 -5.78
C SER A 185 6.51 1.10 -6.05
N PRO A 186 6.88 2.09 -6.90
CA PRO A 186 8.28 2.42 -7.19
C PRO A 186 9.11 2.69 -5.94
N ARG A 187 8.46 3.04 -4.82
CA ARG A 187 9.08 3.10 -3.50
C ARG A 187 8.50 2.05 -2.57
N VAL A 188 9.33 1.05 -2.23
CA VAL A 188 9.07 0.11 -1.13
C VAL A 188 10.17 0.23 -0.08
N CYS A 189 9.82 0.47 1.18
CA CYS A 189 10.77 0.46 2.29
C CYS A 189 10.44 -0.63 3.32
N VAL A 190 11.47 -1.23 3.91
CA VAL A 190 11.33 -2.13 5.06
C VAL A 190 11.69 -1.34 6.30
N LEU A 191 10.81 -1.37 7.30
CA LEU A 191 11.00 -0.70 8.57
C LEU A 191 11.34 -1.72 9.65
N GLU A 192 12.18 -1.33 10.59
CA GLU A 192 12.60 -2.19 11.71
C GLU A 192 11.48 -2.35 12.75
N GLU A 193 10.74 -1.28 13.04
CA GLU A 193 9.73 -1.26 14.10
C GLU A 193 8.32 -1.09 13.55
N GLU A 194 7.42 -1.98 13.97
CA GLU A 194 6.01 -1.98 13.59
C GLU A 194 5.27 -0.67 13.96
N LYS A 195 5.68 0.00 15.04
CA LYS A 195 5.09 1.28 15.47
C LYS A 195 5.23 2.38 14.41
N HIS A 196 6.24 2.29 13.53
CA HIS A 196 6.45 3.26 12.47
C HIS A 196 5.42 3.15 11.33
N LEU A 197 4.69 2.03 11.20
CA LEU A 197 3.62 1.91 10.21
C LEU A 197 2.46 2.88 10.46
N ASP A 198 2.17 3.24 11.72
CA ASP A 198 1.13 4.25 12.01
C ASP A 198 1.55 5.64 11.50
N VAL A 199 2.85 5.93 11.59
CA VAL A 199 3.43 7.17 11.08
C VAL A 199 3.42 7.15 9.55
N VAL A 200 3.81 6.03 8.92
CA VAL A 200 3.72 5.87 7.46
C VAL A 200 2.28 6.03 6.98
N ALA A 201 1.31 5.44 7.65
CA ALA A 201 -0.10 5.60 7.30
C ALA A 201 -0.54 7.08 7.39
N ALA A 202 -0.08 7.81 8.40
CA ALA A 202 -0.38 9.23 8.58
C ALA A 202 0.33 10.14 7.58
N ILE A 203 1.51 9.77 7.08
CA ILE A 203 2.24 10.57 6.08
C ILE A 203 1.96 10.07 4.66
N ALA A 204 2.40 8.87 4.30
CA ALA A 204 2.36 8.36 2.93
C ALA A 204 0.99 7.77 2.57
N GLY A 205 0.31 7.14 3.53
CA GLY A 205 -1.04 6.61 3.35
C GLY A 205 -2.07 7.73 3.15
N SER A 206 -1.96 8.79 3.96
CA SER A 206 -2.87 9.95 3.94
C SER A 206 -2.43 11.06 2.97
N ALA A 207 -1.18 11.06 2.49
CA ALA A 207 -0.65 12.05 1.55
C ALA A 207 -1.55 12.28 0.31
N PRO A 208 -2.11 11.25 -0.35
CA PRO A 208 -3.03 11.48 -1.47
C PRO A 208 -4.20 12.40 -1.09
N ALA A 209 -4.81 12.19 0.08
CA ALA A 209 -5.92 13.03 0.54
C ALA A 209 -5.46 14.47 0.84
N TYR A 210 -4.32 14.64 1.50
CA TYR A 210 -3.75 15.98 1.75
C TYR A 210 -3.44 16.71 0.44
N PHE A 211 -2.95 15.97 -0.54
CA PHE A 211 -2.60 16.51 -1.85
C PHE A 211 -3.84 16.87 -2.68
N TYR A 212 -4.88 16.05 -2.67
CA TYR A 212 -6.16 16.40 -3.30
C TYR A 212 -6.79 17.64 -2.68
N TYR A 213 -6.74 17.77 -1.35
CA TYR A 213 -7.24 18.95 -0.66
C TYR A 213 -6.42 20.22 -1.01
N MET A 214 -5.10 20.09 -1.19
CA MET A 214 -4.27 21.19 -1.68
C MET A 214 -4.59 21.57 -3.12
N ILE A 215 -4.80 20.59 -4.01
CA ILE A 215 -5.22 20.82 -5.40
C ILE A 215 -6.57 21.56 -5.41
N GLU A 216 -7.54 21.08 -4.63
CA GLU A 216 -8.86 21.72 -4.48
C GLU A 216 -8.73 23.19 -4.05
N ALA A 217 -7.91 23.48 -3.03
CA ALA A 217 -7.67 24.85 -2.57
C ALA A 217 -7.03 25.74 -3.65
N LEU A 218 -6.09 25.22 -4.43
CA LEU A 218 -5.47 25.95 -5.54
C LEU A 218 -6.46 26.21 -6.68
N VAL A 219 -7.36 25.26 -6.97
CA VAL A 219 -8.42 25.42 -7.98
C VAL A 219 -9.38 26.52 -7.58
N LEU A 220 -9.88 26.49 -6.33
CA LEU A 220 -10.76 27.53 -5.78
C LEU A 220 -10.10 28.91 -5.79
N ALA A 221 -8.79 29.00 -5.49
CA ALA A 221 -8.06 30.25 -5.60
C ALA A 221 -7.97 30.74 -7.05
N GLY A 222 -7.75 29.84 -8.02
CA GLY A 222 -7.74 30.17 -9.45
C GLY A 222 -9.08 30.72 -9.94
N GLU A 223 -10.20 30.11 -9.51
CA GLU A 223 -11.55 30.58 -9.81
C GLU A 223 -11.83 31.96 -9.22
N ALA A 224 -11.42 32.20 -7.97
CA ALA A 224 -11.55 33.51 -7.34
C ALA A 224 -10.77 34.62 -8.09
N HIS A 225 -9.79 34.23 -8.91
CA HIS A 225 -9.04 35.12 -9.80
C HIS A 225 -9.51 35.08 -11.27
N GLY A 226 -10.68 34.51 -11.54
CA GLY A 226 -11.38 34.61 -12.83
C GLY A 226 -11.11 33.47 -13.81
N LEU A 227 -10.44 32.39 -13.41
CA LEU A 227 -10.38 31.18 -14.23
C LEU A 227 -11.70 30.42 -14.19
N SER A 228 -12.03 29.70 -15.27
CA SER A 228 -13.06 28.67 -15.20
C SER A 228 -12.57 27.49 -14.34
N ASN A 229 -13.51 26.77 -13.72
CA ASN A 229 -13.22 25.54 -12.99
C ASN A 229 -12.37 24.57 -13.82
N ASP A 230 -12.79 24.29 -15.06
CA ASP A 230 -12.09 23.37 -15.96
C ASP A 230 -10.62 23.77 -16.20
N ALA A 231 -10.38 25.06 -16.45
CA ALA A 231 -9.03 25.58 -16.69
C ALA A 231 -8.17 25.50 -15.43
N ALA A 232 -8.72 25.94 -14.29
CA ALA A 232 -8.02 25.88 -13.00
C ALA A 232 -7.70 24.44 -12.61
N GLN A 233 -8.67 23.53 -12.69
CA GLN A 233 -8.50 22.10 -12.39
C GLN A 233 -7.41 21.47 -13.25
N SER A 234 -7.45 21.70 -14.57
CA SER A 234 -6.48 21.11 -15.50
C SER A 234 -5.07 21.63 -15.26
N LEU A 235 -4.90 22.95 -15.12
CA LEU A 235 -3.60 23.60 -14.93
C LEU A 235 -2.98 23.23 -13.58
N VAL A 236 -3.76 23.26 -12.49
CA VAL A 236 -3.29 22.92 -11.14
C VAL A 236 -2.90 21.45 -11.07
N THR A 237 -3.74 20.55 -11.59
CA THR A 237 -3.47 19.10 -11.57
C THR A 237 -2.16 18.79 -12.30
N GLN A 238 -1.98 19.31 -13.52
CA GLN A 238 -0.77 19.10 -14.31
C GLN A 238 0.48 19.70 -13.64
N SER A 239 0.36 20.90 -13.06
CA SER A 239 1.48 21.56 -12.35
C SER A 239 1.90 20.76 -11.12
N CYS A 240 0.94 20.27 -10.35
CA CYS A 240 1.17 19.45 -9.17
C CYS A 240 1.80 18.10 -9.53
N LEU A 241 1.32 17.44 -10.61
CA LEU A 241 1.93 16.23 -11.15
C LEU A 241 3.39 16.47 -11.55
N GLY A 242 3.66 17.51 -12.33
CA GLY A 242 5.01 17.86 -12.78
C GLY A 242 5.96 18.16 -11.62
N ALA A 243 5.51 18.92 -10.62
CA ALA A 243 6.30 19.18 -9.41
C ALA A 243 6.62 17.90 -8.62
N GLY A 244 5.65 16.98 -8.51
CA GLY A 244 5.85 15.67 -7.89
C GLY A 244 6.87 14.81 -8.63
N MET A 245 6.80 14.77 -9.97
CA MET A 245 7.77 14.07 -10.81
C MET A 245 9.18 14.65 -10.67
N LEU A 246 9.31 15.98 -10.72
CA LEU A 246 10.59 16.66 -10.50
C LEU A 246 11.17 16.38 -9.11
N ALA A 247 10.33 16.34 -8.08
CA ALA A 247 10.76 16.00 -6.73
C ALA A 247 11.21 14.53 -6.61
N ARG A 248 10.53 13.61 -7.29
CA ARG A 248 10.89 12.18 -7.34
C ARG A 248 12.21 11.94 -8.06
N ASP A 249 12.42 12.61 -9.18
CA ASP A 249 13.56 12.37 -10.08
C ASP A 249 14.79 13.24 -9.72
N SER A 250 14.67 14.14 -8.73
CA SER A 250 15.76 14.98 -8.26
C SER A 250 16.47 14.37 -7.05
N ASN A 251 17.81 14.44 -7.06
CA ASN A 251 18.64 14.16 -5.88
C ASN A 251 18.75 15.37 -4.92
N ARG A 252 18.07 16.49 -5.23
CA ARG A 252 18.15 17.72 -4.43
C ARG A 252 17.01 17.76 -3.40
N PRO A 253 17.22 18.37 -2.23
CA PRO A 253 16.15 18.60 -1.27
C PRO A 253 14.99 19.39 -1.89
N THR A 254 13.75 19.05 -1.52
CA THR A 254 12.55 19.77 -1.98
C THR A 254 12.57 21.26 -1.59
N ALA A 255 13.25 21.62 -0.50
CA ALA A 255 13.48 23.00 -0.12
C ALA A 255 14.28 23.79 -1.17
N THR A 256 15.23 23.13 -1.84
CA THR A 256 16.03 23.70 -2.94
C THR A 256 15.18 23.82 -4.20
N LEU A 257 14.42 22.79 -4.58
CA LEU A 257 13.48 22.87 -5.71
C LEU A 257 12.48 24.01 -5.54
N ARG A 258 11.96 24.21 -4.33
CA ARG A 258 11.08 25.33 -3.98
C ARG A 258 11.77 26.69 -4.14
N GLN A 259 13.04 26.81 -3.74
CA GLN A 259 13.81 28.05 -3.88
C GLN A 259 14.07 28.42 -5.35
N GLU A 260 14.34 27.43 -6.20
CA GLU A 260 14.63 27.64 -7.62
C GLU A 260 13.46 28.23 -8.41
N VAL A 261 12.22 28.00 -7.96
CA VAL A 261 11.00 28.60 -8.54
C VAL A 261 10.57 29.90 -7.85
N CYS A 262 11.34 30.39 -6.87
CA CYS A 262 11.12 31.66 -6.18
C CYS A 262 12.12 32.71 -6.66
N VAL A 263 11.71 33.55 -7.61
CA VAL A 263 12.51 34.72 -8.02
C VAL A 263 12.48 35.77 -6.89
N PRO A 264 13.61 36.37 -6.49
CA PRO A 264 13.64 37.44 -5.49
C PRO A 264 12.70 38.59 -5.83
N GLY A 265 11.84 38.98 -4.90
CA GLY A 265 10.79 39.99 -5.08
C GLY A 265 9.57 39.55 -5.91
N GLY A 266 9.60 38.33 -6.45
CA GLY A 266 8.57 37.76 -7.33
C GLY A 266 7.29 37.33 -6.60
N SER A 267 6.27 36.98 -7.39
CA SER A 267 4.96 36.54 -6.87
C SER A 267 5.05 35.26 -6.04
N THR A 268 5.82 34.25 -6.51
CA THR A 268 5.99 32.98 -5.80
C THR A 268 6.66 33.16 -4.44
N GLU A 269 7.69 34.01 -4.34
CA GLU A 269 8.36 34.30 -3.07
C GLU A 269 7.39 34.92 -2.06
N LYS A 270 6.59 35.91 -2.49
CA LYS A 270 5.58 36.57 -1.66
C LYS A 270 4.50 35.59 -1.18
N ALA A 271 4.01 34.73 -2.07
CA ALA A 271 3.03 33.70 -1.73
C ALA A 271 3.58 32.70 -0.70
N ILE A 272 4.81 32.22 -0.89
CA ILE A 272 5.52 31.36 0.07
C ILE A 272 5.74 32.08 1.42
N GLY A 273 6.02 33.39 1.39
CA GLY A 273 6.10 34.23 2.59
C GLY A 273 4.82 34.17 3.41
N CYS A 274 3.66 34.32 2.75
CA CYS A 274 2.35 34.22 3.39
C CYS A 274 2.09 32.83 4.02
N LEU A 275 2.44 31.74 3.31
CA LEU A 275 2.30 30.38 3.85
C LEU A 275 3.17 30.15 5.10
N LYS A 276 4.38 30.73 5.12
CA LYS A 276 5.28 30.65 6.28
C LYS A 276 4.71 31.43 7.47
N THR A 277 4.27 32.67 7.27
CA THR A 277 3.69 33.49 8.34
C THR A 277 2.37 32.91 8.87
N SER A 278 1.64 32.17 8.04
CA SER A 278 0.43 31.43 8.42
C SER A 278 0.72 30.06 9.06
N GLU A 279 1.99 29.79 9.41
CA GLU A 279 2.43 28.59 10.09
C GLU A 279 2.06 27.26 9.40
N PHE A 280 2.05 27.23 8.06
CA PHE A 280 1.63 26.07 7.27
C PHE A 280 2.29 24.75 7.71
N HIS A 281 3.59 24.76 8.03
CA HIS A 281 4.28 23.55 8.52
C HIS A 281 3.72 23.04 9.85
N LYS A 282 3.35 23.94 10.77
CA LYS A 282 2.73 23.54 12.05
C LYS A 282 1.35 22.95 11.81
N LEU A 283 0.56 23.54 10.92
CA LEU A 283 -0.75 23.02 10.54
C LEU A 283 -0.67 21.59 9.99
N ILE A 284 0.27 21.34 9.07
CA ILE A 284 0.52 19.98 8.55
C ILE A 284 0.97 19.03 9.68
N GLY A 285 1.85 19.49 10.57
CA GLY A 285 2.26 18.73 11.75
C GLY A 285 1.07 18.31 12.61
N TYR A 286 0.15 19.23 12.92
CA TYR A 286 -1.06 18.92 13.68
C TYR A 286 -1.99 17.93 12.97
N ALA A 287 -2.16 18.06 11.65
CA ALA A 287 -2.96 17.12 10.85
C ALA A 287 -2.37 15.70 10.90
N VAL A 288 -1.04 15.58 10.74
CA VAL A 288 -0.32 14.31 10.83
C VAL A 288 -0.42 13.72 12.24
N ASP A 289 -0.19 14.50 13.29
CA ASP A 289 -0.31 14.05 14.69
C ASP A 289 -1.72 13.53 15.00
N THR A 290 -2.75 14.21 14.48
CA THR A 290 -4.15 13.79 14.62
C THR A 290 -4.38 12.44 13.92
N SER A 291 -3.85 12.28 12.70
CA SER A 291 -3.92 11.01 11.95
C SER A 291 -3.18 9.87 12.67
N VAL A 292 -1.97 10.12 13.21
CA VAL A 292 -1.22 9.14 14.00
C VAL A 292 -2.01 8.69 15.24
N LYS A 293 -2.62 9.62 15.97
CA LYS A 293 -3.46 9.30 17.14
C LYS A 293 -4.65 8.43 16.74
N ALA A 294 -5.33 8.76 15.64
CA ALA A 294 -6.44 7.97 15.12
C ALA A 294 -6.00 6.55 14.69
N ASN A 295 -4.85 6.43 14.01
CA ASN A 295 -4.29 5.14 13.61
C ASN A 295 -3.99 4.24 14.81
N ARG A 296 -3.41 4.80 15.86
CA ARG A 296 -3.11 4.08 17.11
C ARG A 296 -4.39 3.62 17.81
N ALA A 297 -5.44 4.44 17.83
CA ALA A 297 -6.72 4.09 18.43
C ALA A 297 -7.42 2.91 17.73
N MET A 298 -7.11 2.65 16.45
CA MET A 298 -7.66 1.50 15.72
C MET A 298 -7.05 0.15 16.14
N ARG A 299 -5.92 0.12 16.85
CA ARG A 299 -5.24 -1.13 17.27
C ARG A 299 -5.98 -1.92 18.34
N ASN A 300 -7.00 -1.31 18.94
CA ASN A 300 -7.78 -1.87 20.02
C ASN A 300 -8.87 -2.81 19.48
N VAL A 301 -8.54 -3.91 18.83
CA VAL A 301 -9.52 -4.93 18.40
C VAL A 301 -9.15 -6.30 18.97
N ASN A 302 -10.05 -6.92 19.72
CA ASN A 302 -9.92 -8.27 20.27
C ASN A 302 -10.02 -9.35 19.19
N SER A 303 -9.65 -10.58 19.53
CA SER A 303 -9.79 -11.77 18.68
C SER A 303 -11.24 -12.07 18.26
N ASP A 304 -12.23 -11.54 18.98
CA ASP A 304 -13.66 -11.62 18.68
C ASP A 304 -14.21 -10.42 17.88
N GLY A 305 -13.34 -9.46 17.51
CA GLY A 305 -13.72 -8.24 16.78
C GLY A 305 -14.25 -7.09 17.65
N SER A 306 -14.35 -7.26 18.97
CA SER A 306 -14.74 -6.19 19.90
C SER A 306 -13.60 -5.19 20.14
N ARG A 307 -13.89 -3.94 20.52
CA ARG A 307 -12.83 -2.95 20.82
C ARG A 307 -12.24 -3.15 22.22
N LEU A 308 -10.92 -3.10 22.38
CA LEU A 308 -10.28 -3.03 23.71
C LEU A 308 -10.68 -1.69 24.37
N ASN A 309 -11.32 -1.78 25.54
CA ASN A 309 -11.64 -0.59 26.34
C ASN A 309 -10.36 0.17 26.67
N SER A 310 -10.31 1.45 26.29
CA SER A 310 -9.16 2.34 26.49
C SER A 310 -9.05 2.86 27.93
N GLU A 311 -9.22 1.99 28.91
CA GLU A 311 -9.05 2.30 30.33
C GLU A 311 -8.08 1.30 30.94
N GLN A 312 -6.80 1.44 30.62
CA GLN A 312 -5.65 0.96 31.41
C GLN A 312 -4.37 1.30 30.65
N ASN A 313 -3.94 2.55 30.78
CA ASN A 313 -2.54 3.02 30.74
C ASN A 313 -2.58 4.55 30.83
N GLN A 314 -2.83 5.03 32.06
CA GLN A 314 -2.25 6.28 32.54
C GLN A 314 -0.90 5.97 33.16
#